data_AF-A0A7R8XJK5-F1
#
_entry.id   AF-A0A7R8XJK5-F1
#
_cell.length_a   1.000
_cell.length_b   1.000
_cell.length_c   1.000
_cell.angle_alpha   90.00
_cell.angle_beta   90.00
_cell.angle_gamma   90.00
#
_symmetry.space_group_name_H-M   'P 1'
#
loop_
_entity.id
_entity.type
_entity.pdbx_description
1 polymer ?
#
loop_
_entity_poly.entity_id
_entity_poly.type
_entity_poly.pdbx_seq_one_letter_code
_entity_poly.pdbx_strand_id
1 'polypeptide(L)'
;MKRRFTVSVILSRCSLASSWIFYSEYFYNYQNEGRVEWVYGDGFAHNLNNVNNLVSSLRFVGDEDNWKMDSITLFEFDLFFGIEYYDWTDNTQVPSGMSTVGSLIITGQNYWTVYTSTNFSGNRACLQVQSGQYVGFAADLDEYGIFTVRSYRRGCFGDKKITLNSDQHGFAVKARE
;
A
#
# COMPACT_ATOMS: atom_id res chain seq x y z
N MET A 1 15.85 -0.27 -4.18
CA MET A 1 16.61 -0.10 -2.92
C MET A 1 15.79 -0.76 -1.81
N LYS A 2 16.24 -1.87 -1.21
CA LYS A 2 15.47 -2.55 -0.14
C LYS A 2 15.72 -1.82 1.17
N ARG A 3 14.76 -1.00 1.61
CA ARG A 3 14.82 -0.34 2.92
C ARG A 3 14.50 -1.40 3.99
N ARG A 4 15.37 -1.55 4.99
CA ARG A 4 15.25 -2.50 6.11
C ARG A 4 15.43 -1.72 7.40
N PHE A 5 14.35 -1.54 8.15
CA PHE A 5 14.40 -1.02 9.52
C PHE A 5 13.97 -2.13 10.47
N THR A 6 14.90 -2.64 11.28
CA THR A 6 14.57 -3.51 12.42
C THR A 6 14.35 -2.60 13.61
N VAL A 7 13.10 -2.54 14.09
CA VAL A 7 12.73 -1.66 15.20
C VAL A 7 12.29 -2.55 16.36
N SER A 8 13.14 -2.66 17.39
CA SER A 8 12.72 -3.18 18.70
C SER A 8 12.26 -2.00 19.53
N VAL A 9 11.09 -1.46 19.19
CA VAL A 9 10.43 -0.43 20.00
C VAL A 9 9.09 -1.01 20.39
N ILE A 10 8.82 -1.01 21.69
CA ILE A 10 7.50 -1.29 22.27
C ILE A 10 6.59 -0.11 21.86
N LEU A 11 6.13 -0.12 20.61
CA LEU A 11 5.27 0.89 20.01
C LEU A 11 3.81 0.52 20.30
N SER A 12 3.22 1.21 21.27
CA SER A 12 1.77 1.20 21.51
C SER A 12 1.11 2.47 20.98
N ARG A 13 1.89 3.56 20.81
CA ARG A 13 1.46 4.87 20.31
C ARG A 13 2.51 5.50 19.40
N CYS A 14 2.08 6.19 18.34
CA CYS A 14 2.95 6.94 17.44
C CYS A 14 2.30 8.26 17.00
N SER A 15 3.10 9.31 16.79
CA SER A 15 2.67 10.56 16.15
C SER A 15 3.52 10.77 14.92
N LEU A 16 2.93 10.62 13.74
CA LEU A 16 3.67 10.52 12.49
C LEU A 16 3.22 11.61 11.53
N ALA A 17 4.20 12.29 10.93
CA ALA A 17 3.96 13.30 9.90
C ALA A 17 3.66 12.66 8.53
N SER A 18 3.87 11.35 8.39
CA SER A 18 3.67 10.56 7.18
C SER A 18 3.02 9.23 7.53
N SER A 19 2.57 8.49 6.52
CA SER A 19 1.87 7.21 6.72
C SER A 19 2.85 6.04 6.81
N TRP A 20 2.50 5.03 7.61
CA TRP A 20 3.35 3.87 7.87
C TRP A 20 2.54 2.59 7.95
N ILE A 21 3.19 1.47 7.63
CA ILE A 21 2.66 0.12 7.81
C ILE A 21 3.51 -0.60 8.86
N PHE A 22 2.85 -1.16 9.87
CA PHE A 22 3.46 -1.85 10.99
C PHE A 22 3.17 -3.35 10.91
N TYR A 23 4.18 -4.15 11.17
CA TYR A 23 4.13 -5.60 11.04
C TYR A 23 4.56 -6.26 12.35
N SER A 24 3.85 -7.30 12.79
CA SER A 24 4.21 -8.02 14.02
C SER A 24 5.46 -8.88 13.87
N GLU A 25 5.81 -9.30 12.66
CA GLU A 25 6.98 -10.12 12.39
C GLU A 25 8.11 -9.32 11.74
N TYR A 26 9.30 -9.92 11.76
CA TYR A 26 10.42 -9.43 10.97
C TYR A 26 10.13 -9.54 9.48
N PHE A 27 10.87 -8.75 8.69
CA PHE A 27 10.79 -8.77 7.23
C PHE A 27 9.37 -8.58 6.67
N TYR A 28 8.56 -7.73 7.32
CA TYR A 28 7.24 -7.31 6.83
C TYR A 28 6.25 -8.47 6.70
N ASN A 29 6.29 -9.42 7.64
CA ASN A 29 5.51 -10.66 7.61
C ASN A 29 5.74 -11.52 6.33
N TYR A 30 6.85 -11.32 5.61
CA TYR A 30 7.09 -12.03 4.35
C TYR A 30 7.30 -13.54 4.52
N GLN A 31 7.83 -13.98 5.66
CA GLN A 31 8.20 -15.39 5.91
C GLN A 31 7.31 -16.07 6.95
N ASN A 32 6.57 -15.29 7.73
CA ASN A 32 5.84 -15.76 8.90
C ASN A 32 4.44 -15.14 8.92
N GLU A 33 3.49 -15.86 9.51
CA GLU A 33 2.20 -15.29 9.87
C GLU A 33 2.36 -14.10 10.78
N GLY A 34 1.60 -13.03 10.52
CA GLY A 34 1.68 -11.85 11.34
C GLY A 34 0.48 -10.94 11.19
N ARG A 35 0.41 -10.00 12.12
CA ARG A 35 -0.55 -8.91 12.12
C ARG A 35 0.01 -7.73 11.37
N VAL A 36 -0.88 -6.97 10.76
CA VAL A 36 -0.54 -5.73 10.08
C VAL A 36 -1.51 -4.64 10.47
N GLU A 37 -0.98 -3.43 10.62
CA GLU A 37 -1.75 -2.23 10.89
C GLU A 37 -1.09 -1.07 10.16
N TRP A 38 -1.87 -0.26 9.45
CA TRP A 38 -1.36 0.96 8.83
C TRP A 38 -2.02 2.18 9.44
N VAL A 39 -1.23 3.25 9.46
CA VAL A 39 -1.60 4.51 10.07
C VAL A 39 -1.41 5.61 9.04
N TYR A 40 -2.45 6.40 8.82
CA TYR A 40 -2.33 7.65 8.10
C TYR A 40 -1.64 8.71 8.95
N GLY A 41 -0.58 9.31 8.40
CA GLY A 41 0.15 10.38 9.05
C GLY A 41 -0.53 11.72 8.90
N ASP A 42 -1.13 12.22 9.98
CA ASP A 42 -1.79 13.51 10.07
C ASP A 42 -1.27 14.36 11.26
N GLY A 43 -0.22 13.90 11.93
CA GLY A 43 0.34 14.55 13.11
C GLY A 43 -0.42 14.27 14.42
N PHE A 44 -1.42 13.40 14.42
CA PHE A 44 -2.09 12.94 15.63
C PHE A 44 -1.46 11.66 16.19
N ALA A 45 -1.70 11.42 17.49
CA ALA A 45 -1.26 10.21 18.17
C ALA A 45 -2.23 9.06 17.84
N HIS A 46 -1.68 7.97 17.30
CA HIS A 46 -2.42 6.77 16.93
C HIS A 46 -2.09 5.63 17.87
N ASN A 47 -3.12 4.92 18.35
CA ASN A 47 -2.92 3.68 19.12
C ASN A 47 -2.82 2.52 18.12
N LEU A 48 -1.76 1.72 18.22
CA LEU A 48 -1.60 0.52 17.40
C LEU A 48 -2.33 -0.64 18.07
N ASN A 49 -3.61 -0.82 17.80
CA ASN A 49 -4.45 -1.77 18.54
C ASN A 49 -4.23 -3.21 18.09
N ASN A 50 -3.90 -3.41 16.82
CA ASN A 50 -3.77 -4.73 16.21
C ASN A 50 -2.36 -5.30 16.39
N VAL A 51 -1.35 -4.43 16.36
CA VAL A 51 0.07 -4.80 16.53
C VAL A 51 0.67 -4.30 17.87
N ASN A 52 -0.17 -3.98 18.86
CA ASN A 52 0.27 -3.46 20.16
C ASN A 52 1.34 -4.36 20.81
N ASN A 53 2.52 -3.80 21.10
CA ASN A 53 3.67 -4.52 21.68
C ASN A 53 4.15 -5.72 20.83
N LEU A 54 3.74 -5.80 19.57
CA LEU A 54 4.11 -6.87 18.65
C LEU A 54 4.94 -6.36 17.47
N VAL A 55 5.03 -5.04 17.25
CA VAL A 55 5.76 -4.46 16.10
C VAL A 55 7.21 -4.92 16.07
N SER A 56 7.60 -5.59 14.98
CA SER A 56 8.97 -6.06 14.74
C SER A 56 9.57 -5.50 13.45
N SER A 57 8.74 -5.01 12.52
CA SER A 57 9.20 -4.30 11.32
C SER A 57 8.16 -3.29 10.82
N LEU A 58 8.58 -2.34 9.99
CA LEU A 58 7.74 -1.26 9.49
C LEU A 58 8.14 -0.77 8.10
N ARG A 59 7.17 -0.36 7.30
CA ARG A 59 7.36 0.26 5.98
C ARG A 59 6.86 1.69 5.97
N PHE A 60 7.64 2.57 5.35
CA PHE A 60 7.25 3.94 5.05
C PHE A 60 6.33 3.95 3.82
N VAL A 61 5.28 4.78 3.83
CA VAL A 61 4.36 4.92 2.71
C VAL A 61 4.68 6.17 1.89
N GLY A 62 4.88 5.99 0.58
CA GLY A 62 5.19 7.06 -0.37
C GLY A 62 6.68 7.40 -0.42
N ASP A 63 6.97 8.64 -0.80
CA ASP A 63 8.35 9.13 -0.92
C ASP A 63 8.90 9.71 0.39
N GLU A 64 10.18 9.43 0.68
CA GLU A 64 10.83 9.92 1.91
C GLU A 64 11.02 11.44 1.93
N ASP A 65 11.27 12.04 0.77
CA ASP A 65 11.49 13.49 0.64
C ASP A 65 10.16 14.22 0.48
N ASN A 66 9.15 13.58 -0.12
CA ASN A 66 7.82 14.16 -0.30
C ASN A 66 6.69 13.12 -0.28
N TRP A 67 6.25 12.70 0.91
CA TRP A 67 5.20 11.70 1.08
C TRP A 67 3.83 12.05 0.45
N LYS A 68 3.62 13.32 0.06
CA LYS A 68 2.41 13.80 -0.61
C LYS A 68 2.51 13.80 -2.14
N MET A 69 3.65 13.42 -2.71
CA MET A 69 3.80 13.36 -4.16
C MET A 69 2.95 12.23 -4.76
N ASP A 70 2.57 12.36 -6.03
CA ASP A 70 1.85 11.29 -6.71
C ASP A 70 2.77 10.08 -6.92
N SER A 71 2.45 8.98 -6.24
CA SER A 71 3.16 7.72 -6.40
C SER A 71 2.19 6.55 -6.28
N ILE A 72 2.65 5.38 -6.69
CA ILE A 72 1.97 4.10 -6.52
C ILE A 72 2.97 3.10 -5.94
N THR A 73 2.55 2.39 -4.91
CA THR A 73 3.28 1.28 -4.32
C THR A 73 2.45 0.01 -4.53
N LEU A 74 3.01 -0.95 -5.23
CA LEU A 74 2.42 -2.26 -5.47
C LEU A 74 2.94 -3.28 -4.46
N PHE A 75 2.07 -4.18 -4.03
CA PHE A 75 2.41 -5.30 -3.17
C PHE A 75 1.93 -6.60 -3.81
N GLU A 76 2.76 -7.63 -3.71
CA GLU A 76 2.49 -8.92 -4.34
C GLU A 76 1.21 -9.56 -3.82
N PHE A 77 0.95 -9.48 -2.51
CA PHE A 77 -0.23 -10.06 -1.87
C PHE A 77 -1.16 -8.99 -1.31
N ASP A 78 -2.29 -9.45 -0.77
CA ASP A 78 -3.20 -8.64 0.03
C ASP A 78 -2.50 -8.10 1.30
N LEU A 79 -3.16 -7.13 1.94
CA LEU A 79 -2.79 -6.56 3.23
C LEU A 79 -1.34 -6.03 3.27
N PHE A 80 -0.86 -5.56 2.11
CA PHE A 80 0.47 -5.00 1.91
C PHE A 80 1.61 -5.99 2.20
N PHE A 81 1.37 -7.27 1.95
CA PHE A 81 2.36 -8.35 2.11
C PHE A 81 3.14 -8.62 0.82
N GLY A 82 4.22 -9.39 0.96
CA GLY A 82 5.02 -9.82 -0.18
C GLY A 82 6.06 -8.79 -0.63
N ILE A 83 6.51 -8.96 -1.87
CA ILE A 83 7.41 -8.02 -2.53
C ILE A 83 6.71 -6.67 -2.70
N GLU A 84 7.45 -5.60 -2.42
CA GLU A 84 7.02 -4.21 -2.60
C GLU A 84 7.69 -3.61 -3.84
N TYR A 85 6.94 -2.83 -4.61
CA TYR A 85 7.47 -2.00 -5.68
C TYR A 85 6.89 -0.60 -5.63
N TYR A 86 7.75 0.38 -5.36
CA TYR A 86 7.42 1.80 -5.37
C TYR A 86 7.76 2.42 -6.72
N ASP A 87 6.85 3.24 -7.25
CA ASP A 87 7.05 4.00 -8.48
C ASP A 87 6.25 5.32 -8.47
N TRP A 88 6.66 6.26 -9.32
CA TRP A 88 6.01 7.54 -9.57
C TRP A 88 5.88 7.84 -11.08
N THR A 89 6.22 6.86 -11.91
CA THR A 89 6.20 6.93 -13.38
C THR A 89 5.19 5.97 -13.99
N ASP A 90 4.90 6.18 -15.27
CA ASP A 90 3.99 5.32 -16.02
C ASP A 90 4.73 4.06 -16.49
N ASN A 91 4.15 2.89 -16.26
CA ASN A 91 4.78 1.61 -16.60
C ASN A 91 3.87 0.73 -17.45
N THR A 92 4.38 0.35 -18.63
CA THR A 92 3.69 -0.55 -19.56
C THR A 92 3.64 -2.00 -19.07
N GLN A 93 4.36 -2.33 -18.00
CA GLN A 93 4.31 -3.64 -17.37
C GLN A 93 4.60 -3.51 -15.87
N VAL A 94 3.96 -4.34 -15.05
CA VAL A 94 4.40 -4.55 -13.66
C VAL A 94 5.83 -5.13 -13.65
N PRO A 95 6.62 -4.91 -12.59
CA PRO A 95 7.99 -5.42 -12.50
C PRO A 95 8.06 -6.93 -12.70
N SER A 96 9.07 -7.42 -13.41
CA SER A 96 9.22 -8.84 -13.75
C SER A 96 9.33 -9.77 -12.53
N GLY A 97 9.74 -9.25 -11.37
CA GLY A 97 9.81 -9.99 -10.11
C GLY A 97 8.48 -10.09 -9.35
N MET A 98 7.40 -9.51 -9.86
CA MET A 98 6.09 -9.47 -9.21
C MET A 98 5.07 -10.23 -10.07
N SER A 99 4.71 -11.43 -9.63
CA SER A 99 3.85 -12.35 -10.39
C SER A 99 2.38 -11.92 -10.39
N THR A 100 1.95 -11.34 -9.27
CA THR A 100 0.61 -10.83 -8.98
C THR A 100 0.69 -9.52 -8.21
N VAL A 101 -0.41 -8.75 -8.19
CA VAL A 101 -0.59 -7.57 -7.34
C VAL A 101 -1.87 -7.79 -6.56
N GLY A 102 -1.75 -8.02 -5.25
CA GLY A 102 -2.90 -8.25 -4.36
C GLY A 102 -3.37 -7.01 -3.64
N SER A 103 -2.46 -6.07 -3.38
CA SER A 103 -2.77 -4.79 -2.74
C SER A 103 -1.89 -3.67 -3.30
N LEU A 104 -2.35 -2.43 -3.13
CA LEU A 104 -1.59 -1.25 -3.51
C LEU A 104 -1.90 -0.07 -2.61
N ILE A 105 -0.98 0.88 -2.62
CA ILE A 105 -1.16 2.20 -2.01
C ILE A 105 -0.89 3.24 -3.07
N ILE A 106 -1.71 4.28 -3.15
CA ILE A 106 -1.39 5.48 -3.91
C ILE A 106 -1.20 6.64 -2.96
N THR A 107 -0.26 7.52 -3.29
CA THR A 107 -0.14 8.82 -2.64
C THR A 107 -0.37 9.94 -3.64
N GLY A 108 -0.58 11.16 -3.12
CA GLY A 108 -0.89 12.33 -3.91
C GLY A 108 -2.38 12.53 -4.16
N GLN A 109 -2.70 13.42 -5.11
CA GLN A 109 -4.09 13.85 -5.38
C GLN A 109 -4.54 13.50 -6.79
N ASN A 110 -3.61 13.14 -7.67
CA ASN A 110 -3.92 12.75 -9.03
C ASN A 110 -4.37 11.29 -9.10
N TYR A 111 -5.13 10.99 -10.14
CA TYR A 111 -5.55 9.63 -10.43
C TYR A 111 -4.36 8.75 -10.82
N TRP A 112 -4.48 7.48 -10.52
CA TRP A 112 -3.73 6.40 -11.17
C TRP A 112 -4.70 5.49 -11.89
N THR A 113 -4.40 5.08 -13.12
CA THR A 113 -5.15 4.03 -13.80
C THR A 113 -4.35 2.73 -13.77
N VAL A 114 -4.96 1.66 -13.26
CA VAL A 114 -4.43 0.29 -13.34
C VAL A 114 -5.14 -0.48 -14.45
N TYR A 115 -4.41 -1.40 -15.09
CA TYR A 115 -4.85 -2.14 -16.27
C TYR A 115 -4.64 -3.64 -16.09
N THR A 116 -5.58 -4.45 -16.59
CA THR A 116 -5.48 -5.93 -16.52
C THR A 116 -4.47 -6.52 -17.50
N SER A 117 -4.01 -5.74 -18.49
CA SER A 117 -3.04 -6.17 -19.49
C SER A 117 -1.85 -5.21 -19.58
N THR A 118 -0.77 -5.65 -20.22
CA THR A 118 0.40 -4.80 -20.47
C THR A 118 0.08 -3.70 -21.48
N ASN A 119 0.95 -2.70 -21.58
CA ASN A 119 0.85 -1.57 -22.52
C ASN A 119 -0.47 -0.78 -22.39
N PHE A 120 -0.96 -0.59 -21.17
CA PHE A 120 -2.16 0.21 -20.87
C PHE A 120 -3.43 -0.29 -21.57
N SER A 121 -3.56 -1.61 -21.70
CA SER A 121 -4.66 -2.27 -22.41
C SER A 121 -5.54 -3.14 -21.50
N GLY A 122 -6.65 -3.64 -22.03
CA GLY A 122 -7.60 -4.45 -21.29
C GLY A 122 -8.53 -3.63 -20.39
N ASN A 123 -9.11 -4.29 -19.39
CA ASN A 123 -9.96 -3.65 -18.38
C ASN A 123 -9.12 -2.71 -17.52
N ARG A 124 -9.74 -1.64 -17.04
CA ARG A 124 -9.04 -0.56 -16.34
C ARG A 124 -9.90 0.08 -15.27
N ALA A 125 -9.24 0.55 -14.22
CA ALA A 125 -9.87 1.28 -13.14
C ALA A 125 -9.01 2.48 -12.75
N CYS A 126 -9.67 3.62 -12.55
CA CYS A 126 -9.06 4.84 -12.03
C CYS A 126 -9.15 4.84 -10.51
N LEU A 127 -8.03 4.96 -9.85
CA LEU A 127 -7.86 5.03 -8.41
C LEU A 127 -7.53 6.48 -8.04
N GLN A 128 -8.20 7.02 -7.04
CA GLN A 128 -7.88 8.32 -6.47
C GLN A 128 -7.95 8.26 -4.95
N VAL A 129 -7.11 9.03 -4.28
CA VAL A 129 -7.23 9.26 -2.84
C VAL A 129 -8.50 10.08 -2.54
N GLN A 130 -9.16 9.78 -1.43
CA GLN A 130 -10.27 10.58 -0.92
C GLN A 130 -9.89 12.08 -0.80
N SER A 131 -10.84 12.96 -1.12
CA SER A 131 -10.62 14.41 -1.04
C SER A 131 -10.21 14.83 0.37
N GLY A 132 -9.17 15.66 0.48
CA GLY A 132 -8.60 16.11 1.75
C GLY A 132 -7.52 15.19 2.34
N GLN A 133 -7.28 14.03 1.73
CA GLN A 133 -6.21 13.09 2.09
C GLN A 133 -5.12 13.07 1.01
N TYR A 134 -3.98 12.46 1.34
CA TYR A 134 -2.84 12.29 0.43
C TYR A 134 -2.38 10.83 0.30
N VAL A 135 -3.03 9.89 0.98
CA VAL A 135 -2.73 8.47 0.92
C VAL A 135 -4.03 7.69 0.84
N GLY A 136 -4.11 6.76 -0.09
CA GLY A 136 -5.24 5.86 -0.27
C GLY A 136 -4.77 4.41 -0.24
N PHE A 137 -5.39 3.60 0.62
CA PHE A 137 -5.04 2.20 0.82
C PHE A 137 -6.04 1.29 0.09
N ALA A 138 -5.54 0.36 -0.72
CA ALA A 138 -6.31 -0.75 -1.28
C ALA A 138 -5.69 -2.05 -0.77
N ALA A 139 -6.12 -2.47 0.43
CA ALA A 139 -5.55 -3.62 1.13
C ALA A 139 -5.97 -4.96 0.52
N ASP A 140 -7.10 -5.00 -0.19
CA ASP A 140 -7.50 -6.10 -1.05
C ASP A 140 -8.08 -5.50 -2.34
N LEU A 141 -7.43 -5.78 -3.48
CA LEU A 141 -7.90 -5.29 -4.77
C LEU A 141 -9.18 -5.95 -5.25
N ASP A 142 -9.50 -7.14 -4.74
CA ASP A 142 -10.72 -7.87 -5.10
C ASP A 142 -11.97 -7.18 -4.53
N GLU A 143 -11.86 -6.50 -3.38
CA GLU A 143 -12.93 -5.65 -2.81
C GLU A 143 -13.37 -4.54 -3.79
N TYR A 144 -12.44 -4.10 -4.64
CA TYR A 144 -12.69 -3.11 -5.67
C TYR A 144 -12.96 -3.72 -7.04
N GLY A 145 -13.06 -5.06 -7.15
CA GLY A 145 -13.21 -5.81 -8.39
C GLY A 145 -12.04 -5.60 -9.36
N ILE A 146 -10.81 -5.55 -8.84
CA ILE A 146 -9.56 -5.47 -9.60
C ILE A 146 -8.78 -6.77 -9.37
N PHE A 147 -9.09 -7.80 -10.16
CA PHE A 147 -8.50 -9.14 -9.98
C PHE A 147 -7.09 -9.29 -10.58
N THR A 148 -6.63 -8.30 -11.34
CA THR A 148 -5.33 -8.37 -12.03
C THR A 148 -4.84 -6.97 -12.36
N VAL A 149 -3.56 -6.71 -12.08
CA VAL A 149 -2.83 -5.53 -12.53
C VAL A 149 -1.60 -5.98 -13.31
N ARG A 150 -1.47 -5.47 -14.55
CA ARG A 150 -0.33 -5.77 -15.45
C ARG A 150 0.35 -4.52 -15.97
N SER A 151 -0.28 -3.35 -15.93
CA SER A 151 0.35 -2.05 -16.22
C SER A 151 -0.39 -0.93 -15.51
N TYR A 152 0.23 0.24 -15.38
CA TYR A 152 -0.36 1.37 -14.66
C TYR A 152 0.23 2.70 -15.12
N ARG A 153 -0.56 3.78 -15.08
CA ARG A 153 -0.11 5.14 -15.43
C ARG A 153 -0.91 6.22 -14.72
N ARG A 154 -0.32 7.40 -14.56
CA ARG A 154 -0.96 8.56 -13.94
C ARG A 154 -2.04 9.15 -14.84
N GLY A 155 -3.12 9.63 -14.22
CA GLY A 155 -4.34 10.09 -14.86
C GLY A 155 -5.46 9.06 -14.81
N CYS A 156 -6.65 9.47 -15.26
CA CYS A 156 -7.81 8.59 -15.37
C CYS A 156 -8.19 8.36 -16.83
N PHE A 157 -8.15 7.10 -17.27
CA PHE A 157 -8.43 6.70 -18.66
C PHE A 157 -9.51 5.63 -18.77
N GLY A 158 -10.37 5.51 -17.75
CA GLY A 158 -11.49 4.58 -17.73
C GLY A 158 -12.70 5.15 -17.00
N ASP A 159 -13.85 4.50 -17.21
CA ASP A 159 -15.11 4.94 -16.61
C ASP A 159 -15.26 4.46 -15.15
N LYS A 160 -14.63 3.32 -14.82
CA LYS A 160 -14.61 2.80 -13.45
C LYS A 160 -13.69 3.66 -12.59
N LYS A 161 -14.27 4.45 -11.69
CA LYS A 161 -13.56 5.30 -10.72
C LYS A 161 -13.75 4.74 -9.31
N ILE A 162 -12.65 4.64 -8.57
CA ILE A 162 -12.59 4.13 -7.21
C ILE A 162 -11.91 5.20 -6.37
N THR A 163 -12.54 5.54 -5.25
CA THR A 163 -11.95 6.38 -4.21
C THR A 163 -11.39 5.48 -3.12
N LEU A 164 -10.12 5.67 -2.78
CA LEU A 164 -9.41 4.94 -1.73
C LEU A 164 -9.33 5.83 -0.49
N ASN A 165 -9.70 5.26 0.66
CA ASN A 165 -9.66 5.95 1.94
C ASN A 165 -8.29 5.81 2.61
N SER A 166 -7.97 6.75 3.49
CA SER A 166 -6.82 6.67 4.40
C SER A 166 -7.13 5.94 5.72
N ASP A 167 -8.32 5.35 5.84
CA ASP A 167 -8.82 4.81 7.10
C ASP A 167 -7.91 3.70 7.65
N GLN A 168 -7.75 3.72 8.97
CA GLN A 168 -7.01 2.71 9.70
C GLN A 168 -7.80 1.42 9.71
N HIS A 169 -7.31 0.43 8.98
CA HIS A 169 -7.73 -0.94 9.19
C HIS A 169 -6.50 -1.73 9.59
N GLY A 170 -6.60 -2.44 10.71
CA GLY A 170 -5.61 -3.45 11.05
C GLY A 170 -6.29 -4.81 11.01
N PHE A 171 -5.55 -5.78 10.49
CA PHE A 171 -6.04 -7.13 10.28
C PHE A 171 -5.06 -8.12 10.88
N ALA A 172 -5.60 -9.16 11.52
CA ALA A 172 -4.84 -10.36 11.85
C ALA A 172 -5.01 -11.37 10.71
N VAL A 173 -3.90 -11.83 10.15
CA VAL A 173 -3.91 -12.74 8.99
C VAL A 173 -3.28 -14.06 9.41
N LYS A 174 -3.89 -15.18 8.99
CA LYS A 174 -3.27 -16.50 9.03
C LYS A 174 -2.42 -16.70 7.78
N ALA A 175 -1.43 -17.60 7.80
CA ALA A 175 -0.65 -17.91 6.60
C ALA A 175 -1.60 -18.37 5.52
N ARG A 176 -1.35 -17.90 4.29
CA ARG A 176 -1.81 -18.64 3.12
C ARG A 176 -0.87 -19.85 2.99
N GLU A 177 -1.46 -21.05 3.08
CA GLU A 177 -0.79 -22.33 2.83
C GLU A 177 -0.21 -22.42 1.41
#